data_AF-A0A7C4RH04-F1
#
_entry.id   AF-A0A7C4RH04-F1
#
_cell.length_a   1.000
_cell.length_b   1.000
_cell.length_c   1.000
_cell.angle_alpha   90.00
_cell.angle_beta   90.00
_cell.angle_gamma   90.00
#
_symmetry.space_group_name_H-M   'P 1'
#
loop_
_entity.id
_entity.type
_entity.pdbx_description
1 polymer ?
#
loop_
_entity_poly.entity_id
_entity_poly.type
_entity_poly.pdbx_seq_one_letter_code
_entity_poly.pdbx_strand_id
1 'polypeptide(L)'
;MGKKKDKVDRLDLEILRILSRNPKLSCREMAKQLEVSDRTIARRVSRMEKEGIILGYQIILNDYVKSLIFDARDLSEIKFSITEWSSFEEALRQMYSTAADVIFFYAGKGVGKSILKNLSRDQLNLDDFLSFFSKICSMRGWGNLRFDKLKDNSIKIDLKGLRVNPSFLRGMLAEILENITGVEPESMSLMEENNSLIIGSSHGGMSVER
;
A
#
# COMPACT_ATOMS: atom_id res chain seq x y z
N MET A 1 -29.30 11.78 -16.63
CA MET A 1 -29.49 10.35 -16.89
C MET A 1 -28.92 9.55 -15.71
N GLY A 2 -29.75 8.81 -14.97
CA GLY A 2 -29.29 7.92 -13.90
C GLY A 2 -28.55 6.71 -14.46
N LYS A 3 -27.34 6.43 -13.98
CA LYS A 3 -26.63 5.19 -14.29
C LYS A 3 -27.45 4.01 -13.74
N LYS A 4 -27.93 3.13 -14.62
CA LYS A 4 -28.50 1.83 -14.24
C LYS A 4 -27.44 1.09 -13.41
N LYS A 5 -27.81 0.57 -12.25
CA LYS A 5 -27.02 -0.44 -11.54
C LYS A 5 -26.90 -1.65 -12.46
N ASP A 6 -25.71 -1.91 -12.99
CA ASP A 6 -25.41 -3.12 -13.75
C ASP A 6 -25.61 -4.33 -12.83
N LYS A 7 -26.67 -5.09 -13.11
CA LYS A 7 -27.18 -6.10 -12.21
C LYS A 7 -26.40 -7.39 -12.43
N VAL A 8 -25.32 -7.56 -11.66
CA VAL A 8 -24.64 -8.85 -11.50
C VAL A 8 -25.65 -9.83 -10.92
N ASP A 9 -25.93 -10.93 -11.61
CA ASP A 9 -26.87 -11.93 -11.14
C ASP A 9 -26.17 -13.10 -10.43
N ARG A 10 -26.96 -14.04 -9.91
CA ARG A 10 -26.43 -15.19 -9.15
C ARG A 10 -25.46 -16.03 -9.98
N LEU A 11 -25.73 -16.23 -11.27
CA LEU A 11 -24.86 -17.03 -12.13
C LEU A 11 -23.55 -16.29 -12.39
N ASP A 12 -23.59 -14.97 -12.56
CA ASP A 12 -22.39 -14.16 -12.67
C ASP A 12 -21.51 -14.26 -11.42
N LEU A 13 -22.11 -14.22 -10.22
CA LEU A 13 -21.37 -14.38 -8.96
C LEU A 13 -20.70 -15.75 -8.84
N GLU A 14 -21.36 -16.83 -9.26
CA GLU A 14 -20.75 -18.16 -9.24
C GLU A 14 -19.62 -18.28 -10.28
N ILE A 15 -19.78 -17.70 -11.47
CA ILE A 15 -18.71 -17.63 -12.48
C ILE A 15 -17.49 -16.89 -11.90
N LEU A 16 -17.72 -15.73 -11.28
CA LEU A 16 -16.65 -14.93 -10.66
C LEU A 16 -15.95 -15.69 -9.53
N ARG A 17 -16.69 -16.46 -8.71
CA ARG A 17 -16.10 -17.32 -7.66
C ARG A 17 -15.23 -18.43 -8.22
N ILE A 18 -15.61 -19.03 -9.35
CA ILE A 18 -14.78 -20.05 -10.00
C ILE A 18 -13.52 -19.39 -10.57
N LEU A 19 -13.68 -18.31 -11.32
CA LEU A 19 -12.56 -17.59 -11.94
C LEU A 19 -11.59 -16.98 -10.93
N SER A 20 -12.07 -16.53 -9.76
CA SER A 20 -11.20 -15.99 -8.71
C SER A 20 -10.28 -17.04 -8.10
N ARG A 21 -10.66 -18.33 -8.18
CA ARG A 21 -9.86 -19.45 -7.67
C ARG A 21 -9.00 -20.08 -8.75
N ASN A 22 -9.55 -20.21 -9.95
CA ASN A 22 -8.86 -20.75 -11.10
C ASN A 22 -9.24 -19.97 -12.37
N PRO A 23 -8.54 -18.87 -12.69
CA PRO A 23 -8.84 -18.06 -13.87
C PRO A 23 -8.55 -18.79 -15.20
N LYS A 24 -7.87 -19.95 -15.16
CA LYS A 24 -7.59 -20.76 -16.35
C LYS A 24 -8.68 -21.79 -16.67
N LEU A 25 -9.72 -21.90 -15.84
CA LEU A 25 -10.79 -22.86 -16.08
C LEU A 25 -11.51 -22.52 -17.38
N SER A 26 -11.72 -23.51 -18.25
CA SER A 26 -12.38 -23.28 -19.53
C SER A 26 -13.88 -23.00 -19.34
N CYS A 27 -14.49 -22.28 -20.30
CA CYS A 27 -15.95 -22.07 -20.32
C CYS A 27 -16.71 -23.40 -20.30
N ARG A 28 -16.16 -24.45 -20.94
CA ARG A 28 -16.74 -25.80 -20.96
C ARG A 28 -16.74 -26.46 -19.58
N GLU A 29 -15.66 -26.33 -18.82
CA GLU A 29 -15.57 -26.87 -17.46
C GLU A 29 -16.49 -26.12 -16.50
N MET A 30 -16.51 -24.77 -16.56
CA MET A 30 -17.45 -23.95 -15.79
C MET A 30 -18.90 -24.29 -16.11
N ALA A 31 -19.22 -24.44 -17.39
CA ALA A 31 -20.54 -24.83 -17.88
C ALA A 31 -21.01 -26.16 -17.29
N LYS A 32 -20.11 -27.15 -17.21
CA LYS A 32 -20.41 -28.45 -16.59
C LYS A 32 -20.68 -28.32 -15.09
N GLN A 33 -19.93 -27.49 -14.37
CA GLN A 33 -20.11 -27.28 -12.93
C GLN A 33 -21.38 -26.50 -12.58
N LEU A 34 -21.75 -25.53 -13.42
CA LEU A 34 -22.88 -24.62 -13.21
C LEU A 34 -24.15 -25.04 -13.96
N GLU A 35 -24.13 -26.21 -14.62
CA GLU A 35 -25.25 -26.79 -15.36
C GLU A 35 -25.86 -25.83 -16.42
N VAL A 36 -25.00 -25.13 -17.15
CA VAL A 36 -25.39 -24.21 -18.23
C VAL A 36 -24.58 -24.46 -19.50
N SER A 37 -24.92 -23.81 -20.61
CA SER A 37 -24.13 -23.92 -21.85
C SER A 37 -22.80 -23.16 -21.76
N ASP A 38 -21.76 -23.69 -22.40
CA ASP A 38 -20.48 -23.00 -22.67
C ASP A 38 -20.73 -21.57 -23.17
N ARG A 39 -21.56 -21.43 -24.20
CA ARG A 39 -21.90 -20.14 -24.83
C ARG A 39 -22.50 -19.15 -23.83
N THR A 40 -23.26 -19.63 -22.84
CA THR A 40 -23.81 -18.79 -21.76
C THR A 40 -22.70 -18.23 -20.88
N ILE A 41 -21.74 -19.08 -20.48
CA ILE A 41 -20.57 -18.67 -19.69
C ILE A 41 -19.73 -17.67 -20.46
N ALA A 42 -19.33 -18.00 -21.70
CA ALA A 42 -18.50 -17.15 -22.53
C ALA A 42 -19.12 -15.75 -22.75
N ARG A 43 -20.43 -15.69 -23.01
CA ARG A 43 -21.15 -14.43 -23.15
C ARG A 43 -21.14 -13.61 -21.85
N ARG A 44 -21.32 -14.25 -20.70
CA ARG A 44 -21.34 -13.58 -19.38
C ARG A 44 -19.97 -13.07 -18.98
N VAL A 45 -18.93 -13.87 -19.16
CA VAL A 45 -17.53 -13.45 -18.91
C VAL A 45 -17.19 -12.26 -19.80
N SER A 46 -17.41 -12.34 -21.11
CA SER A 46 -17.13 -11.23 -22.02
C SER A 46 -17.94 -9.97 -21.70
N ARG A 47 -19.20 -10.12 -21.27
CA ARG A 47 -20.01 -8.99 -20.80
C ARG A 47 -19.39 -8.36 -19.56
N MET A 48 -19.05 -9.16 -18.55
CA MET A 48 -18.43 -8.67 -17.31
C MET A 48 -17.07 -8.01 -17.54
N GLU A 49 -16.27 -8.48 -18.51
CA GLU A 49 -15.04 -7.81 -18.93
C GLU A 49 -15.33 -6.44 -19.56
N LYS A 50 -16.27 -6.37 -20.51
CA LYS A 50 -16.66 -5.12 -21.18
C LYS A 50 -17.28 -4.09 -20.23
N GLU A 51 -18.02 -4.56 -19.24
CA GLU A 51 -18.66 -3.73 -18.21
C GLU A 51 -17.68 -3.32 -17.09
N GLY A 52 -16.43 -3.80 -17.11
CA GLY A 52 -15.43 -3.48 -16.09
C GLY A 52 -15.68 -4.15 -14.74
N ILE A 53 -16.48 -5.23 -14.72
CA ILE A 53 -16.65 -6.10 -13.55
C ILE A 53 -15.43 -7.04 -13.41
N ILE A 54 -14.96 -7.59 -14.53
CA ILE A 54 -13.66 -8.29 -14.61
C ILE A 54 -12.65 -7.29 -15.18
N LEU A 55 -11.69 -6.88 -14.35
CA LEU A 55 -10.67 -5.90 -14.74
C LEU A 55 -9.47 -6.51 -15.46
N GLY A 56 -9.24 -7.80 -15.27
CA GLY A 56 -8.12 -8.53 -15.87
C GLY A 56 -7.83 -9.83 -15.15
N TYR A 57 -6.85 -10.57 -15.69
CA TYR A 57 -6.38 -11.83 -15.14
C TYR A 57 -4.91 -11.68 -14.80
N GLN A 58 -4.54 -12.05 -13.57
CA GLN A 58 -3.16 -11.90 -13.08
C GLN A 58 -2.48 -13.27 -12.95
N ILE A 59 -1.20 -13.31 -13.33
CA ILE A 59 -0.32 -14.43 -13.01
C ILE A 59 0.41 -14.16 -11.70
N ILE A 60 0.49 -15.18 -10.84
CA ILE A 60 1.33 -15.15 -9.63
C ILE A 60 2.69 -15.72 -10.01
N LEU A 61 3.71 -14.87 -9.97
CA LEU A 61 5.10 -15.23 -10.29
C LEU A 61 5.91 -15.43 -9.01
N ASN A 62 6.91 -16.31 -9.07
CA ASN A 62 7.93 -16.39 -8.04
C ASN A 62 8.95 -15.23 -8.19
N ASP A 63 9.70 -14.95 -7.13
CA ASP A 63 10.55 -13.76 -7.09
C ASP A 63 11.76 -13.82 -8.03
N TYR A 64 12.24 -15.03 -8.33
CA TYR A 64 13.28 -15.24 -9.35
C TYR A 64 12.80 -14.82 -10.75
N VAL A 65 11.60 -15.23 -11.15
CA VAL A 65 11.06 -14.83 -12.46
C VAL A 65 10.73 -13.35 -12.48
N LYS A 66 10.19 -12.79 -11.39
CA LYS A 66 9.94 -11.34 -11.28
C LYS A 66 11.23 -10.54 -11.49
N SER A 67 12.36 -10.95 -10.88
CA SER A 67 13.62 -10.22 -11.01
C SER A 67 14.26 -10.28 -12.40
N LEU A 68 13.86 -11.25 -13.22
CA LEU A 68 14.29 -11.37 -14.61
C LEU A 68 13.47 -10.52 -15.58
N ILE A 69 12.19 -10.27 -15.28
CA ILE A 69 11.25 -9.64 -16.23
C ILE A 69 10.83 -8.21 -15.85
N PHE A 70 11.03 -7.81 -14.59
CA PHE A 70 10.71 -6.46 -14.11
C PHE A 70 12.01 -5.76 -13.68
N ASP A 71 12.28 -4.58 -14.24
CA ASP A 71 13.31 -3.67 -13.71
C ASP A 71 12.80 -3.05 -12.38
N ALA A 72 13.68 -2.51 -11.54
CA ALA A 72 13.29 -1.81 -10.31
C ALA A 72 12.29 -0.65 -10.57
N ARG A 73 12.22 -0.18 -11.82
CA ARG A 73 11.25 0.81 -12.32
C ARG A 73 9.86 0.24 -12.63
N ASP A 74 9.73 -1.07 -12.87
CA ASP A 74 8.49 -1.77 -13.19
C ASP A 74 7.71 -2.24 -11.94
N LEU A 75 8.29 -2.05 -10.73
CA LEU A 75 7.63 -2.30 -9.43
C LEU A 75 6.41 -1.42 -9.15
N SER A 76 5.97 -0.62 -10.13
CA SER A 76 4.74 0.16 -10.11
C SER A 76 3.47 -0.67 -10.38
N GLU A 77 3.59 -1.90 -10.91
CA GLU A 77 2.44 -2.68 -11.37
C GLU A 77 1.82 -3.64 -10.34
N ILE A 78 2.55 -4.06 -9.30
CA ILE A 78 1.95 -4.84 -8.21
C ILE A 78 1.19 -3.88 -7.29
N LYS A 79 -0.05 -3.56 -7.69
CA LYS A 79 -0.99 -2.78 -6.89
C LYS A 79 -1.60 -3.71 -5.84
N PHE A 80 -1.02 -3.72 -4.63
CA PHE A 80 -1.75 -4.19 -3.47
C PHE A 80 -2.90 -3.19 -3.24
N SER A 81 -4.09 -3.59 -3.65
CA SER A 81 -5.28 -2.75 -3.59
C SER A 81 -5.58 -2.37 -2.14
N ILE A 82 -6.33 -1.29 -1.96
CA ILE A 82 -6.74 -0.86 -0.62
C ILE A 82 -7.54 -1.94 0.12
N THR A 83 -8.31 -2.75 -0.62
CA THR A 83 -9.07 -3.88 -0.08
C THR A 83 -8.15 -5.02 0.35
N GLU A 84 -7.16 -5.39 -0.46
CA GLU A 84 -6.17 -6.41 -0.07
C GLU A 84 -5.35 -5.96 1.14
N TRP A 85 -5.02 -4.66 1.20
CA TRP A 85 -4.37 -4.07 2.38
C TRP A 85 -5.22 -4.17 3.63
N SER A 86 -6.48 -3.77 3.55
CA SER A 86 -7.39 -3.89 4.69
C SER A 86 -7.56 -5.34 5.14
N SER A 87 -7.68 -6.30 4.21
CA SER A 87 -7.79 -7.73 4.55
C SER A 87 -6.52 -8.28 5.19
N PHE A 88 -5.34 -7.90 4.70
CA PHE A 88 -4.07 -8.29 5.31
C PHE A 88 -3.90 -7.70 6.72
N GLU A 89 -4.26 -6.43 6.89
CA GLU A 89 -4.26 -5.78 8.19
C GLU A 89 -5.18 -6.47 9.18
N GLU A 90 -6.41 -6.75 8.78
CA GLU A 90 -7.38 -7.45 9.63
C GLU A 90 -6.89 -8.84 10.03
N ALA A 91 -6.35 -9.62 9.08
CA ALA A 91 -5.81 -10.95 9.35
C ALA A 91 -4.67 -10.92 10.38
N LEU A 92 -3.70 -10.00 10.23
CA LEU A 92 -2.61 -9.86 11.19
C LEU A 92 -3.12 -9.42 12.56
N ARG A 93 -4.09 -8.49 12.62
CA ARG A 93 -4.69 -8.07 13.90
C ARG A 93 -5.44 -9.21 14.58
N GLN A 94 -6.15 -10.05 13.85
CA GLN A 94 -6.81 -11.24 14.41
C GLN A 94 -5.81 -12.25 14.97
N MET A 95 -4.69 -12.46 14.28
CA MET A 95 -3.67 -13.44 14.70
C MET A 95 -2.81 -12.96 15.87
N TYR A 96 -2.45 -11.68 15.88
CA TYR A 96 -1.41 -11.14 16.77
C TYR A 96 -1.89 -10.04 17.72
N SER A 97 -3.16 -9.63 17.64
CA SER A 97 -3.75 -8.59 18.51
C SER A 97 -2.89 -7.32 18.52
N THR A 98 -2.52 -6.80 19.70
CA THR A 98 -1.67 -5.62 19.86
C THR A 98 -0.25 -5.78 19.29
N ALA A 99 0.26 -7.01 19.15
CA ALA A 99 1.55 -7.24 18.53
C ALA A 99 1.53 -6.98 17.01
N ALA A 100 0.34 -6.91 16.38
CA ALA A 100 0.23 -6.56 14.97
C ALA A 100 0.79 -5.17 14.68
N ASP A 101 0.62 -4.20 15.57
CA ASP A 101 1.14 -2.83 15.37
C ASP A 101 2.67 -2.79 15.39
N VAL A 102 3.32 -3.62 16.22
CA VAL A 102 4.77 -3.79 16.21
C VAL A 102 5.24 -4.42 14.89
N ILE A 103 4.54 -5.47 14.43
CA ILE A 103 4.83 -6.11 13.14
C ILE A 103 4.72 -5.09 12.00
N PHE A 104 3.64 -4.30 11.97
CA PHE A 104 3.44 -3.27 10.97
C PHE A 104 4.54 -2.21 11.01
N PHE A 105 4.94 -1.75 12.20
CA PHE A 105 6.03 -0.80 12.35
C PHE A 105 7.33 -1.32 11.73
N TYR A 106 7.76 -2.53 12.07
CA TYR A 106 8.99 -3.11 11.51
C TYR A 106 8.88 -3.45 10.02
N ALA A 107 7.70 -3.87 9.55
CA ALA A 107 7.44 -4.01 8.12
C ALA A 107 7.60 -2.67 7.39
N GLY A 108 7.10 -1.58 8.00
CA GLY A 108 7.30 -0.22 7.54
C GLY A 108 8.77 0.16 7.46
N LYS A 109 9.56 -0.08 8.52
CA LYS A 109 11.01 0.17 8.51
C LYS A 109 11.70 -0.56 7.37
N GLY A 110 11.36 -1.83 7.15
CA GLY A 110 11.89 -2.63 6.04
C GLY A 110 11.60 -2.01 4.66
N VAL A 111 10.39 -1.53 4.44
CA VAL A 111 10.01 -0.82 3.20
C VAL A 111 10.77 0.50 3.07
N GLY A 112 10.88 1.29 4.15
CA GLY A 112 11.65 2.53 4.16
C GLY A 112 13.11 2.33 3.75
N LYS A 113 13.75 1.28 4.28
CA LYS A 113 15.11 0.88 3.93
C LYS A 113 15.24 0.51 2.45
N SER A 114 14.25 -0.18 1.90
CA SER A 114 14.23 -0.50 0.47
C SER A 114 14.08 0.75 -0.41
N ILE A 115 13.25 1.71 0.01
CA ILE A 115 13.09 2.98 -0.69
C ILE A 115 14.43 3.73 -0.72
N LEU A 116 15.10 3.84 0.43
CA LEU A 116 16.42 4.48 0.55
C LEU A 116 17.49 3.83 -0.33
N LYS A 117 17.48 2.50 -0.48
CA LYS A 117 18.43 1.80 -1.37
C LYS A 117 18.23 2.14 -2.84
N ASN A 118 16.98 2.35 -3.26
CA ASN A 118 16.63 2.61 -4.65
C ASN A 118 16.77 4.08 -5.03
N LEU A 119 16.74 4.96 -4.04
CA LEU A 119 16.96 6.39 -4.20
C LEU A 119 18.47 6.68 -4.06
N SER A 120 19.13 7.09 -5.14
CA SER A 120 20.56 7.40 -5.15
C SER A 120 20.94 8.38 -4.04
N ARG A 121 21.99 8.03 -3.27
CA ARG A 121 22.37 8.68 -1.99
C ARG A 121 22.75 10.16 -2.08
N ASP A 122 22.95 10.73 -3.26
CA ASP A 122 23.78 11.93 -3.34
C ASP A 122 23.08 13.27 -3.09
N GLN A 123 21.73 13.42 -3.16
CA GLN A 123 21.08 14.70 -2.86
C GLN A 123 19.62 14.63 -2.37
N LEU A 124 19.20 13.58 -1.65
CA LEU A 124 17.83 13.58 -1.08
C LEU A 124 17.76 14.42 0.19
N ASN A 125 17.33 15.67 0.02
CA ASN A 125 16.89 16.48 1.14
C ASN A 125 15.47 16.07 1.58
N LEU A 126 15.07 16.55 2.76
CA LEU A 126 13.80 16.21 3.39
C LEU A 126 12.58 16.64 2.56
N ASP A 127 12.64 17.77 1.86
CA ASP A 127 11.53 18.27 1.04
C ASP A 127 11.30 17.41 -0.20
N ASP A 128 12.39 16.96 -0.86
CA ASP A 128 12.34 16.06 -2.01
C ASP A 128 11.75 14.70 -1.61
N PHE A 129 12.16 14.19 -0.44
CA PHE A 129 11.59 12.96 0.10
C PHE A 129 10.09 13.11 0.38
N LEU A 130 9.67 14.16 1.10
CA LEU A 130 8.26 14.34 1.45
C LEU A 130 7.38 14.51 0.20
N SER A 131 7.88 15.19 -0.83
CA SER A 131 7.22 15.33 -2.13
C SER A 131 7.09 13.98 -2.85
N PHE A 132 8.19 13.21 -2.91
CA PHE A 132 8.19 11.85 -3.47
C PHE A 132 7.23 10.92 -2.72
N PHE A 133 7.25 10.96 -1.39
CA PHE A 133 6.41 10.13 -0.55
C PHE A 133 4.92 10.49 -0.68
N SER A 134 4.60 11.79 -0.76
CA SER A 134 3.23 12.25 -1.06
C SER A 134 2.72 11.73 -2.41
N LYS A 135 3.60 11.67 -3.43
CA LYS A 135 3.29 11.06 -4.72
C LYS A 135 3.04 9.56 -4.59
N ILE A 136 3.82 8.82 -3.79
CA ILE A 136 3.56 7.40 -3.50
C ILE A 136 2.18 7.23 -2.86
N CYS A 137 1.88 7.97 -1.79
CA CYS A 137 0.58 7.89 -1.10
C CYS A 137 -0.59 8.13 -2.07
N SER A 138 -0.45 9.13 -2.94
CA SER A 138 -1.45 9.46 -3.96
C SER A 138 -1.62 8.33 -4.98
N MET A 139 -0.52 7.84 -5.55
CA MET A 139 -0.53 6.76 -6.56
C MET A 139 -1.09 5.44 -6.01
N ARG A 140 -0.89 5.17 -4.73
CA ARG A 140 -1.39 3.97 -4.03
C ARG A 140 -2.83 4.13 -3.52
N GLY A 141 -3.44 5.30 -3.68
CA GLY A 141 -4.78 5.58 -3.16
C GLY A 141 -4.84 5.68 -1.62
N TRP A 142 -3.69 5.85 -0.97
CA TRP A 142 -3.59 6.07 0.48
C TRP A 142 -4.00 7.48 0.87
N GLY A 143 -4.15 8.40 -0.08
CA GLY A 143 -4.51 9.79 0.19
C GLY A 143 -3.31 10.71 0.07
N ASN A 144 -3.51 11.97 0.48
CA ASN A 144 -2.51 13.02 0.34
C ASN A 144 -1.81 13.26 1.67
N LEU A 145 -0.50 13.10 1.70
CA LEU A 145 0.31 13.47 2.85
C LEU A 145 0.32 15.00 2.98
N ARG A 146 0.09 15.51 4.19
CA ARG A 146 0.23 16.93 4.50
C ARG A 146 1.37 17.11 5.49
N PHE A 147 2.17 18.14 5.30
CA PHE A 147 3.25 18.48 6.22
C PHE A 147 3.46 19.99 6.28
N ASP A 148 3.84 20.47 7.46
CA ASP A 148 4.08 21.88 7.75
C ASP A 148 5.46 22.04 8.40
N LYS A 149 6.25 23.02 7.93
CA LYS A 149 7.47 23.47 8.62
C LYS A 149 7.09 24.38 9.79
N LEU A 150 7.56 24.05 10.98
CA LEU A 150 7.36 24.81 12.21
C LEU A 150 8.49 25.83 12.42
N LYS A 151 8.30 26.73 13.39
CA LYS A 151 9.20 27.88 13.64
C LYS A 151 10.61 27.50 14.10
N ASP A 152 10.77 26.32 14.66
CA ASP A 152 12.02 25.74 15.18
C ASP A 152 12.71 24.82 14.17
N ASN A 153 12.38 24.95 12.87
CA ASN A 153 12.80 24.05 11.79
C ASN A 153 12.31 22.60 11.93
N SER A 154 11.43 22.30 12.91
CA SER A 154 10.79 20.99 12.95
C SER A 154 9.74 20.85 11.84
N ILE A 155 9.48 19.62 11.41
CA ILE A 155 8.42 19.31 10.44
C ILE A 155 7.32 18.53 11.13
N LYS A 156 6.08 19.03 11.02
CA LYS A 156 4.89 18.30 11.43
C LYS A 156 4.30 17.61 10.21
N ILE A 157 4.15 16.29 10.26
CA ILE A 157 3.47 15.48 9.25
C ILE A 157 2.09 15.09 9.80
N ASP A 158 1.03 15.47 9.09
CA ASP A 158 -0.35 15.07 9.41
C ASP A 158 -0.68 13.74 8.72
N LEU A 159 -0.98 12.73 9.51
CA LEU A 159 -1.35 11.39 9.03
C LEU A 159 -2.87 11.21 8.94
N LYS A 160 -3.66 12.23 9.29
CA LYS A 160 -5.13 12.15 9.28
C LYS A 160 -5.68 11.98 7.87
N GLY A 161 -6.61 11.04 7.73
CA GLY A 161 -7.28 10.75 6.47
C GLY A 161 -6.47 9.90 5.49
N LEU A 162 -5.25 9.49 5.87
CA LEU A 162 -4.51 8.49 5.12
C LEU A 162 -5.10 7.10 5.32
N ARG A 163 -5.24 6.35 4.23
CA ARG A 163 -5.81 5.00 4.20
C ARG A 163 -4.71 3.94 4.14
N VAL A 164 -3.80 4.03 5.12
CA VAL A 164 -2.69 3.10 5.34
C VAL A 164 -2.55 2.90 6.85
N ASN A 165 -2.11 1.71 7.27
CA ASN A 165 -1.92 1.43 8.68
C ASN A 165 -0.94 2.47 9.30
N PRO A 166 -1.32 3.16 10.40
CA PRO A 166 -0.49 4.20 11.00
C PRO A 166 0.87 3.71 11.47
N SER A 167 0.95 2.51 12.06
CA SER A 167 2.20 1.91 12.55
C SER A 167 3.16 1.61 11.39
N PHE A 168 2.64 1.06 10.29
CA PHE A 168 3.39 0.84 9.06
C PHE A 168 3.92 2.14 8.45
N LEU A 169 3.06 3.15 8.36
CA LEU A 169 3.43 4.46 7.86
C LEU A 169 4.51 5.12 8.72
N ARG A 170 4.36 5.05 10.05
CA ARG A 170 5.36 5.52 11.02
C ARG A 170 6.69 4.82 10.85
N GLY A 171 6.69 3.48 10.69
CA GLY A 171 7.92 2.71 10.47
C GLY A 171 8.67 3.14 9.20
N MET A 172 7.95 3.36 8.09
CA MET A 172 8.57 3.86 6.86
C MET A 172 9.18 5.23 7.05
N LEU A 173 8.41 6.18 7.60
CA LEU A 173 8.89 7.54 7.84
C LEU A 173 10.07 7.55 8.80
N ALA A 174 9.98 6.81 9.91
CA ALA A 174 11.05 6.67 10.90
C ALA A 174 12.38 6.27 10.29
N GLU A 175 12.41 5.18 9.51
CA GLU A 175 13.65 4.69 8.88
C GLU A 175 14.23 5.72 7.90
N ILE A 176 13.37 6.35 7.10
CA ILE A 176 13.81 7.28 6.05
C ILE A 176 14.33 8.58 6.67
N LEU A 177 13.59 9.11 7.64
CA LEU A 177 13.92 10.35 8.33
C LEU A 177 15.21 10.19 9.13
N GLU A 178 15.37 9.11 9.88
CA GLU A 178 16.60 8.80 10.61
C GLU A 178 17.82 8.83 9.68
N ASN A 179 17.71 8.24 8.49
CA ASN A 179 18.80 8.24 7.51
C ASN A 179 19.06 9.62 6.87
N ILE A 180 18.05 10.49 6.78
CA ILE A 180 18.18 11.84 6.20
C ILE A 180 18.67 12.86 7.25
N THR A 181 18.18 12.76 8.49
CA THR A 181 18.39 13.77 9.54
C THR A 181 19.37 13.33 10.63
N GLY A 182 19.68 12.04 10.74
CA GLY A 182 20.46 11.46 11.84
C GLY A 182 19.71 11.40 13.18
N VAL A 183 18.39 11.64 13.17
CA VAL A 183 17.56 11.69 14.38
C VAL A 183 16.85 10.34 14.57
N GLU A 184 17.07 9.69 15.71
CA GLU A 184 16.42 8.41 15.99
C GLU A 184 14.89 8.56 16.17
N PRO A 185 14.10 7.56 15.76
CA PRO A 185 12.64 7.62 15.80
C PRO A 185 12.03 7.84 17.17
N GLU A 186 12.71 7.43 18.24
CA GLU A 186 12.27 7.56 19.63
C GLU A 186 12.34 9.01 20.14
N SER A 187 13.18 9.84 19.51
CA SER A 187 13.31 11.27 19.80
C SER A 187 12.34 12.15 19.01
N MET A 188 11.62 11.57 18.03
CA MET A 188 10.52 12.24 17.35
C MET A 188 9.30 12.26 18.27
N SER A 189 8.78 13.44 18.62
CA SER A 189 7.64 13.53 19.53
C SER A 189 6.38 12.96 18.85
N LEU A 190 5.96 11.80 19.34
CA LEU A 190 4.76 11.11 18.92
C LEU A 190 3.58 11.66 19.74
N MET A 191 2.87 12.64 19.20
CA MET A 191 1.56 13.01 19.76
C MET A 191 0.50 12.04 19.24
N GLU A 192 0.36 10.90 19.94
CA GLU A 192 -0.65 9.87 19.63
C GLU A 192 -2.07 10.44 19.59
N GLU A 193 -2.34 11.48 20.40
CA GLU A 193 -3.65 12.13 20.51
C GLU A 193 -4.08 12.89 19.24
N ASN A 194 -3.17 13.19 18.29
CA ASN A 194 -3.47 14.00 17.10
C ASN A 194 -3.13 13.36 15.75
N ASN A 195 -2.74 12.08 15.72
CA ASN A 195 -2.38 11.35 14.49
C ASN A 195 -1.37 12.12 13.61
N SER A 196 -0.42 12.81 14.25
CA SER A 196 0.62 13.61 13.60
C SER A 196 2.00 13.26 14.14
N LEU A 197 3.02 13.35 13.29
CA LEU A 197 4.42 13.09 13.63
C LEU A 197 5.20 14.40 13.58
N ILE A 198 6.02 14.72 14.60
CA ILE A 198 6.88 15.91 14.61
C ILE A 198 8.34 15.48 14.55
N ILE A 199 9.10 16.09 13.63
CA ILE A 199 10.50 15.79 13.36
C ILE A 199 11.31 17.03 13.72
N GLY A 200 12.06 17.01 14.82
CA GLY A 200 12.90 18.13 15.22
C GLY A 200 14.32 18.05 14.66
N SER A 201 14.96 19.21 14.44
CA SER A 201 16.43 19.27 14.33
C SER A 201 17.01 19.14 15.73
N SER A 202 17.65 18.02 16.04
CA SER A 202 18.38 17.83 17.30
C SER A 202 19.66 18.67 17.30
N HIS A 203 19.57 19.97 17.61
CA HIS A 203 20.69 20.77 18.10
C HIS A 203 20.24 21.61 19.32
N GLY A 204 20.34 21.00 20.49
CA GLY A 204 20.31 21.67 21.79
C GLY A 204 21.41 21.07 22.65
N GLY A 205 22.48 21.82 22.86
CA GLY A 205 23.73 21.34 23.43
C GLY A 205 23.62 20.75 24.83
N MET A 206 24.36 19.67 25.05
CA MET A 206 25.00 19.44 26.34
C MET A 206 26.39 20.06 26.26
N SER A 207 26.48 21.33 26.66
CA SER A 207 27.69 21.87 27.25
C SER A 207 27.94 21.03 28.50
N VAL A 208 28.91 20.11 28.45
CA VAL A 208 29.53 19.61 29.67
C VAL A 208 30.38 20.77 30.19
N GLU A 209 29.83 21.54 31.13
CA GLU A 209 30.64 22.39 31.97
C GLU A 209 31.70 21.53 32.68
N ARG A 210 32.89 22.11 32.77
CA ARG A 210 34.14 21.52 33.23
C ARG A 210 34.10 21.03 34.67
#